data_AF-A0A093BKC8-F1
#
_entry.id   AF-A0A093BKC8-F1
#
_cell.length_a   1.000
_cell.length_b   1.000
_cell.length_c   1.000
_cell.angle_alpha   90.00
_cell.angle_beta   90.00
_cell.angle_gamma   90.00
#
_symmetry.space_group_name_H-M   'P 1'
#
loop_
_entity.id
_entity.type
_entity.pdbx_description
1 polymer ?
#
loop_
_entity_poly.entity_id
_entity_poly.type
_entity_poly.pdbx_seq_one_letter_code
_entity_poly.pdbx_strand_id
1 'polypeptide(L)'
;PLQVADEVAKVQMALSNIAGKRERIKILFKKIEDVIKYLDPQYIDRLAVPDAMKLQFILAEQQAIPLRADLLEQVKNLQPILDSASIQAVPDHAAKLQRLSQIHIQQQKQRKGLTDSVKTLLEDYNKTTLLLSKQFVQWNEILTQLETAREVKPAVE
;
A
#
# COMPACT_ATOMS: atom_id res chain seq x y z
N PRO A 1 33.86 11.78 -50.77
CA PRO A 1 32.69 10.99 -50.29
C PRO A 1 31.70 10.61 -51.40
N LEU A 2 31.33 11.53 -52.33
CA LEU A 2 30.34 11.26 -53.38
C LEU A 2 30.81 10.26 -54.46
N GLN A 3 32.07 10.35 -54.90
CA GLN A 3 32.59 9.48 -55.97
C GLN A 3 32.71 8.00 -55.57
N VAL A 4 33.00 7.72 -54.29
CA VAL A 4 33.08 6.34 -53.79
C VAL A 4 31.68 5.70 -53.78
N ALA A 5 30.64 6.47 -53.47
CA ALA A 5 29.26 5.99 -53.52
C ALA A 5 28.81 5.68 -54.96
N ASP A 6 29.23 6.50 -55.93
CA ASP A 6 28.90 6.32 -57.34
C ASP A 6 29.62 5.12 -57.98
N GLU A 7 30.89 4.92 -57.62
CA GLU A 7 31.67 3.73 -58.01
C GLU A 7 31.07 2.46 -57.39
N VAL A 8 30.66 2.50 -56.11
CA VAL A 8 29.96 1.39 -55.46
C VAL A 8 28.61 1.11 -56.13
N ALA A 9 27.86 2.14 -56.54
CA ALA A 9 26.60 1.98 -57.26
C ALA A 9 26.80 1.35 -58.65
N LYS A 10 27.88 1.71 -59.37
CA LYS A 10 28.25 1.06 -60.63
C LYS A 10 28.61 -0.41 -60.45
N VAL A 11 29.39 -0.72 -59.42
CA VAL A 11 29.76 -2.11 -59.08
C VAL A 11 28.52 -2.91 -58.70
N GLN A 12 27.59 -2.33 -57.92
CA GLN A 12 26.30 -2.92 -57.57
C GLN A 12 25.45 -3.25 -58.80
N MET A 13 25.36 -2.32 -59.76
CA MET A 13 24.62 -2.52 -61.01
C MET A 13 25.27 -3.57 -61.91
N ALA A 14 26.60 -3.57 -62.04
CA ALA A 14 27.34 -4.55 -62.82
C ALA A 14 27.18 -5.96 -62.24
N LEU A 15 27.31 -6.09 -60.91
CA LEU A 15 27.06 -7.35 -60.19
C LEU A 15 25.61 -7.82 -60.36
N SER A 16 24.63 -6.91 -60.28
CA SER A 16 23.21 -7.23 -60.48
C SER A 16 22.92 -7.71 -61.91
N ASN A 17 23.54 -7.10 -62.92
CA ASN A 17 23.42 -7.52 -64.32
C ASN A 17 24.08 -8.89 -64.57
N ILE A 18 25.22 -9.17 -63.94
CA ILE A 18 25.92 -10.46 -64.06
C ILE A 18 25.16 -11.56 -63.30
N ALA A 19 24.65 -11.26 -62.11
CA ALA A 19 23.81 -12.15 -61.32
C ALA A 19 22.47 -12.46 -62.02
N GLY A 20 21.88 -11.48 -62.73
CA GLY A 20 20.65 -11.67 -63.50
C GLY A 20 20.80 -12.56 -64.74
N LYS A 21 21.99 -12.63 -65.36
CA LYS A 21 22.24 -13.46 -66.56
C LYS A 21 22.69 -14.88 -66.25
N ARG A 22 23.17 -15.14 -65.03
CA ARG A 22 23.59 -16.47 -64.58
C ARG A 22 22.79 -16.84 -63.33
N GLU A 23 21.69 -17.55 -63.50
CA GLU A 23 20.84 -18.01 -62.38
C GLU A 23 21.62 -18.74 -61.29
N ARG A 24 22.70 -19.45 -61.66
CA ARG A 24 23.64 -20.06 -60.69
C ARG A 24 24.28 -19.03 -59.75
N ILE A 25 24.66 -17.85 -60.26
CA ILE A 25 25.26 -16.77 -59.46
C ILE A 25 24.22 -16.14 -58.53
N LYS A 26 22.97 -15.98 -58.99
CA LYS A 26 21.86 -15.48 -58.16
C LYS A 26 21.52 -16.45 -57.02
N ILE A 27 21.53 -17.76 -57.29
CA ILE A 27 21.37 -18.80 -56.27
C ILE A 27 22.56 -18.79 -55.30
N LEU A 28 23.79 -18.60 -55.79
CA LEU A 28 24.97 -18.50 -54.94
C LEU A 28 24.92 -17.25 -54.04
N PHE A 29 24.52 -16.09 -54.54
CA PHE A 29 24.37 -14.88 -53.72
C PHE A 29 23.31 -15.04 -52.61
N LYS A 30 22.16 -15.65 -52.93
CA LYS A 30 21.16 -15.99 -51.89
C LYS A 30 21.69 -17.01 -50.89
N LYS A 31 22.40 -18.04 -51.37
CA LYS A 31 23.02 -19.05 -50.52
C LYS A 31 24.18 -18.50 -49.70
N ILE A 32 24.85 -17.43 -50.12
CA ILE A 32 25.93 -16.80 -49.37
C ILE A 32 25.38 -16.20 -48.08
N GLU A 33 24.22 -15.55 -48.10
CA GLU A 33 23.55 -15.05 -46.89
C GLU A 33 23.19 -16.20 -45.94
N ASP A 34 22.61 -17.27 -46.47
CA ASP A 34 22.32 -18.48 -45.70
C ASP A 34 23.59 -19.13 -45.14
N VAL A 35 24.65 -19.25 -45.94
CA VAL A 35 25.94 -19.83 -45.54
C VAL A 35 26.63 -18.98 -44.50
N ILE A 36 26.58 -17.65 -44.59
CA ILE A 36 27.07 -16.73 -43.53
C ILE A 36 26.30 -16.97 -42.24
N LYS A 37 24.98 -17.14 -42.31
CA LYS A 37 24.13 -17.46 -41.15
C LYS A 37 24.46 -18.83 -40.54
N TYR A 38 24.74 -19.85 -41.36
CA TYR A 38 25.16 -21.17 -40.89
C TYR A 38 26.61 -21.21 -40.41
N LEU A 39 27.47 -20.29 -40.84
CA LEU A 39 28.85 -20.18 -40.39
C LEU A 39 28.99 -19.45 -39.05
N ASP A 40 27.94 -18.79 -38.56
CA ASP A 40 27.93 -18.21 -37.20
C ASP A 40 27.94 -19.35 -36.17
N PRO A 41 29.04 -19.54 -35.41
CA PRO A 41 29.13 -20.60 -34.40
C PRO A 41 28.02 -20.49 -33.36
N GLN A 42 27.56 -19.27 -33.05
CA GLN A 42 26.48 -19.06 -32.09
C GLN A 42 25.12 -19.53 -32.62
N TYR A 43 24.92 -19.55 -33.95
CA TYR A 43 23.70 -20.05 -34.56
C TYR A 43 23.65 -21.58 -34.53
N ILE A 44 24.76 -22.24 -34.87
CA ILE A 44 24.87 -23.70 -34.80
C ILE A 44 24.83 -24.19 -33.35
N ASP A 45 25.56 -23.56 -32.42
CA ASP A 45 25.59 -23.99 -31.01
C ASP A 45 24.23 -23.84 -30.31
N ARG A 46 23.39 -22.88 -30.73
CA ARG A 46 22.02 -22.73 -30.22
C ARG A 46 21.02 -23.70 -30.85
N LEU A 47 21.23 -24.11 -32.10
CA LEU A 47 20.35 -25.04 -32.82
C LEU A 47 20.69 -26.51 -32.52
N ALA A 48 21.97 -26.80 -32.33
CA ALA A 48 22.51 -28.15 -32.26
C ALA A 48 22.93 -28.52 -30.84
N VAL A 49 22.08 -28.27 -29.83
CA VAL A 49 22.24 -28.96 -28.54
C VAL A 49 22.07 -30.45 -28.84
N PRO A 50 23.13 -31.27 -28.74
CA PRO A 50 23.03 -32.69 -29.08
C PRO A 50 22.03 -33.37 -28.14
N ASP A 51 21.29 -34.36 -28.62
CA ASP A 51 20.24 -34.99 -27.81
C ASP A 51 20.79 -35.65 -26.53
N ALA A 52 22.05 -36.10 -26.57
CA ALA A 52 22.77 -36.55 -25.38
C ALA A 52 22.96 -35.43 -24.34
N MET A 53 23.20 -34.18 -24.78
CA MET A 53 23.37 -33.03 -23.90
C MET A 53 22.02 -32.56 -23.32
N LYS A 54 20.93 -32.63 -24.10
CA LYS A 54 19.57 -32.39 -23.60
C LYS A 54 19.21 -33.40 -22.51
N LEU A 55 19.55 -34.67 -22.72
CA LEU A 55 19.31 -35.72 -21.72
C LEU A 55 20.11 -35.46 -20.44
N GLN A 56 21.39 -35.13 -20.55
CA GLN A 56 22.23 -34.80 -19.39
C GLN A 56 21.73 -33.55 -18.66
N PHE A 57 21.23 -32.54 -19.39
CA PHE A 57 20.65 -31.35 -18.78
C PHE A 57 19.37 -31.68 -18.00
N ILE A 58 18.47 -32.49 -18.58
CA ILE A 58 17.24 -32.95 -17.90
C ILE A 58 17.58 -33.79 -16.67
N LEU A 59 18.59 -34.67 -16.75
CA LEU A 59 19.03 -35.48 -15.61
C LEU A 59 19.70 -34.63 -14.52
N ALA A 60 20.50 -33.63 -14.90
CA ALA A 60 21.11 -32.69 -13.97
C ALA A 60 20.07 -31.81 -13.25
N GLU A 61 19.00 -31.41 -13.94
CA GLU A 61 17.88 -30.66 -13.36
C GLU A 61 16.72 -31.55 -12.88
N GLN A 62 16.86 -32.88 -12.88
CA GLN A 62 15.77 -33.81 -12.58
C GLN A 62 15.14 -33.58 -11.21
N GLN A 63 15.92 -33.17 -10.22
CA GLN A 63 15.42 -32.85 -8.89
C GLN A 63 14.88 -31.42 -8.79
N ALA A 64 15.38 -30.49 -9.62
CA ALA A 64 14.97 -29.10 -9.62
C ALA A 64 13.63 -28.87 -10.33
N ILE A 65 13.35 -29.62 -11.40
CA ILE A 65 12.10 -29.54 -12.17
C ILE A 65 10.85 -29.82 -11.30
N PRO A 66 10.74 -30.96 -10.57
CA PRO A 66 9.57 -31.23 -9.75
C PRO A 66 9.46 -30.24 -8.58
N LEU A 67 10.58 -29.87 -7.94
CA LEU A 67 10.57 -28.89 -6.86
C LEU A 67 10.07 -27.51 -7.32
N ARG A 68 10.47 -27.08 -8.51
CA ARG A 68 9.95 -25.84 -9.13
C ARG A 68 8.49 -25.98 -9.55
N ALA A 69 8.07 -27.14 -10.02
CA ALA A 69 6.68 -27.41 -10.37
C ALA A 69 5.77 -27.38 -9.13
N ASP A 70 6.17 -28.00 -8.02
CA ASP A 70 5.46 -27.99 -6.75
C ASP A 70 5.34 -26.57 -6.17
N LEU A 71 6.42 -25.79 -6.24
CA LEU A 71 6.40 -24.38 -5.84
C LEU A 71 5.46 -23.55 -6.73
N LEU A 72 5.45 -23.81 -8.04
CA LEU A 72 4.55 -23.13 -8.97
C LEU A 72 3.08 -23.51 -8.72
N GLU A 73 2.81 -24.77 -8.37
CA GLU A 73 1.49 -25.23 -7.98
C GLU A 73 1.03 -24.58 -6.67
N GLN A 74 1.92 -24.46 -5.67
CA GLN A 74 1.63 -23.72 -4.44
C GLN A 74 1.30 -22.25 -4.74
N VAL A 75 2.08 -21.58 -5.60
CA VAL A 75 1.79 -20.19 -6.01
C VAL A 75 0.44 -20.09 -6.70
N LYS A 76 0.11 -21.04 -7.60
CA LYS A 76 -1.19 -21.09 -8.27
C LYS A 76 -2.35 -21.29 -7.28
N ASN A 77 -2.16 -22.12 -6.26
CA ASN A 77 -3.16 -22.36 -5.22
C ASN A 77 -3.38 -21.14 -4.31
N LEU A 78 -2.38 -20.28 -4.18
CA LEU A 78 -2.46 -19.03 -3.41
C LEU A 78 -3.05 -17.86 -4.21
N GLN A 79 -3.08 -17.95 -5.55
CA GLN A 79 -3.69 -16.96 -6.44
C GLN A 79 -5.12 -16.53 -6.03
N PRO A 80 -6.07 -17.43 -5.71
CA PRO A 80 -7.43 -17.04 -5.31
C PRO A 80 -7.51 -16.29 -3.97
N ILE A 81 -6.46 -16.33 -3.14
CA ILE A 81 -6.42 -15.57 -1.88
C ILE A 81 -6.24 -14.07 -2.16
N LEU A 82 -5.48 -13.74 -3.21
CA LEU A 82 -5.25 -12.35 -3.64
C LEU A 82 -6.55 -11.70 -4.15
N ASP A 83 -7.40 -12.50 -4.79
CA ASP A 83 -8.72 -12.07 -5.30
C ASP A 83 -9.84 -12.25 -4.26
N SER A 84 -9.51 -12.56 -3.00
CA SER A 84 -10.53 -12.76 -1.98
C SER A 84 -11.38 -11.51 -1.77
N ALA A 85 -12.69 -11.71 -1.66
CA ALA A 85 -13.66 -10.64 -1.42
C ALA A 85 -13.32 -9.81 -0.15
N SER A 86 -12.66 -10.42 0.83
CA SER A 86 -12.15 -9.77 2.03
C SER A 86 -11.08 -8.72 1.74
N ILE A 87 -10.14 -8.97 0.81
CA ILE A 87 -9.11 -8.00 0.40
C ILE A 87 -9.72 -6.90 -0.45
N GLN A 88 -10.66 -7.26 -1.35
CA GLN A 88 -11.35 -6.27 -2.18
C GLN A 88 -12.26 -5.34 -1.36
N ALA A 89 -12.83 -5.80 -0.24
CA ALA A 89 -13.66 -5.00 0.64
C ALA A 89 -12.87 -4.06 1.59
N VAL A 90 -11.53 -4.16 1.64
CA VAL A 90 -10.68 -3.34 2.54
C VAL A 90 -10.88 -1.83 2.34
N PRO A 91 -10.94 -1.28 1.11
CA PRO A 91 -11.15 0.16 0.91
C PRO A 91 -12.50 0.63 1.46
N ASP A 92 -13.57 -0.14 1.29
CA ASP A 92 -14.90 0.18 1.81
C ASP A 92 -14.93 0.16 3.34
N HIS A 93 -14.28 -0.83 3.94
CA HIS A 93 -14.12 -0.91 5.40
C HIS A 93 -13.26 0.24 5.94
N ALA A 94 -12.19 0.62 5.23
CA ALA A 94 -11.35 1.75 5.60
C ALA A 94 -12.13 3.08 5.59
N ALA A 95 -12.95 3.32 4.55
CA ALA A 95 -13.80 4.51 4.49
C ALA A 95 -14.82 4.56 5.63
N LYS A 96 -15.47 3.43 5.94
CA LYS A 96 -16.40 3.32 7.08
C LYS A 96 -15.68 3.55 8.41
N LEU A 97 -14.49 2.99 8.58
CA LEU A 97 -13.67 3.17 9.78
C LEU A 97 -13.21 4.61 9.96
N GLN A 98 -12.80 5.28 8.87
CA GLN A 98 -12.42 6.69 8.90
C GLN A 98 -13.59 7.58 9.34
N ARG A 99 -14.79 7.34 8.79
CA ARG A 99 -16.00 8.04 9.21
C ARG A 99 -16.33 7.79 10.68
N LEU A 100 -16.23 6.54 11.13
CA LEU A 100 -16.48 6.17 12.53
C LEU A 100 -15.47 6.84 13.47
N SER A 101 -14.19 6.88 13.08
CA SER A 101 -13.12 7.56 13.83
C SER A 101 -13.41 9.05 14.00
N GLN A 102 -13.85 9.73 12.95
CA GLN A 102 -14.24 11.15 13.02
C GLN A 102 -15.42 11.37 13.97
N ILE A 103 -16.43 10.52 13.92
CA ILE A 103 -17.57 10.56 14.85
C ILE A 103 -17.10 10.35 16.29
N HIS A 104 -16.20 9.38 16.51
CA HIS A 104 -15.69 9.06 17.84
C HIS A 104 -14.91 10.24 18.45
N ILE A 105 -14.05 10.91 17.67
CA ILE A 105 -13.33 12.11 18.10
C ILE A 105 -14.31 13.21 18.52
N GLN A 106 -15.36 13.43 17.72
CA GLN A 106 -16.37 14.44 18.02
C GLN A 106 -17.15 14.10 19.31
N GLN A 107 -17.57 12.85 19.47
CA GLN A 107 -18.25 12.38 20.67
C GLN A 107 -17.37 12.50 21.91
N GLN A 108 -16.07 12.20 21.79
CA GLN A 108 -15.12 12.33 22.89
C GLN A 108 -14.96 13.80 23.31
N LYS A 109 -14.88 14.72 22.35
CA LYS A 109 -14.82 16.16 22.62
C LYS A 109 -16.09 16.66 23.32
N GLN A 110 -17.26 16.26 22.82
CA GLN A 110 -18.55 16.61 23.43
C GLN A 110 -18.69 16.07 24.85
N ARG A 111 -18.32 14.79 25.06
CA ARG A 111 -18.34 14.16 26.38
C ARG A 111 -17.46 14.90 27.36
N LYS A 112 -16.23 15.23 26.96
CA LYS A 112 -15.31 15.99 27.81
C LYS A 112 -15.88 17.36 28.18
N GLY A 113 -16.39 18.12 27.19
CA GLY A 113 -17.02 19.41 27.44
C GLY A 113 -18.23 19.32 28.38
N LEU A 114 -19.08 18.30 28.21
CA LEU A 114 -20.22 18.07 29.10
C LEU A 114 -19.75 17.73 30.52
N THR A 115 -18.75 16.86 30.68
CA THR A 115 -18.19 16.50 31.98
C THR A 115 -17.60 17.72 32.68
N ASP A 116 -16.87 18.57 31.96
CA ASP A 116 -16.27 19.78 32.50
C ASP A 116 -17.38 20.75 32.98
N SER A 117 -18.42 20.97 32.17
CA SER A 117 -19.56 21.83 32.55
C SER A 117 -20.35 21.30 33.75
N VAL A 118 -20.56 19.98 33.84
CA VAL A 118 -21.22 19.36 35.00
C VAL A 118 -20.37 19.51 36.25
N LYS A 119 -19.05 19.36 36.12
CA LYS A 119 -18.13 19.54 37.23
C LYS A 119 -18.15 20.98 37.75
N THR A 120 -18.10 21.98 36.87
CA THR A 120 -18.20 23.39 37.28
C THR A 120 -19.53 23.69 37.95
N LEU A 121 -20.63 23.16 37.41
CA LEU A 121 -21.96 23.33 38.02
C LEU A 121 -22.03 22.72 39.42
N LEU A 122 -21.45 21.53 39.61
CA LEU A 122 -21.39 20.87 40.90
C LEU A 122 -20.53 21.64 41.90
N GLU A 123 -19.39 22.18 41.47
CA GLU A 123 -18.54 23.03 42.29
C GLU A 123 -19.27 24.30 42.74
N ASP A 124 -19.99 24.95 41.84
CA ASP A 124 -20.73 26.18 42.15
C ASP A 124 -21.93 25.91 43.06
N TYR A 125 -22.64 24.81 42.84
CA TYR A 125 -23.69 24.34 43.76
C TYR A 125 -23.13 24.09 45.16
N ASN A 126 -21.99 23.39 45.26
CA ASN A 126 -21.37 23.10 46.54
C ASN A 126 -20.94 24.39 47.27
N LYS A 127 -20.35 25.35 46.55
CA LYS A 127 -20.00 26.67 47.09
C LYS A 127 -21.24 27.42 47.61
N THR A 128 -22.33 27.46 46.84
CA THR A 128 -23.56 28.16 47.26
C THR A 128 -24.20 27.49 48.47
N THR A 129 -24.29 26.17 48.51
CA THR A 129 -24.79 25.42 49.68
C THR A 129 -23.93 25.68 50.92
N LEU A 130 -22.61 25.70 50.79
CA LEU A 130 -21.70 25.98 51.92
C LEU A 130 -21.88 27.41 52.45
N LEU A 131 -21.97 28.40 51.55
CA LEU A 131 -22.19 29.79 51.94
C LEU A 131 -23.55 29.99 52.61
N LEU A 132 -24.60 29.39 52.08
CA LEU A 132 -25.93 29.41 52.68
C LEU A 132 -25.91 28.76 54.08
N SER A 133 -25.29 27.60 54.23
CA SER A 133 -25.14 26.93 55.52
C SER A 133 -24.42 27.81 56.55
N LYS A 134 -23.31 28.45 56.14
CA LYS A 134 -22.59 29.41 56.99
C LYS A 134 -23.46 30.60 57.39
N GLN A 135 -24.23 31.14 56.45
CA GLN A 135 -25.13 32.27 56.70
C GLN A 135 -26.23 31.88 57.71
N PHE A 136 -26.82 30.69 57.58
CA PHE A 136 -27.81 30.20 58.53
C PHE A 136 -27.23 30.02 59.93
N VAL A 137 -26.01 29.51 60.08
CA VAL A 137 -25.34 29.39 61.38
C VAL A 137 -25.11 30.78 61.99
N GLN A 138 -24.60 31.74 61.20
CA GLN A 138 -24.37 33.10 61.68
C GLN A 138 -25.66 33.80 62.12
N TRP A 139 -26.74 33.66 61.33
CA TRP A 139 -28.03 34.21 61.71
C TRP A 139 -28.57 33.57 62.98
N ASN A 140 -28.44 32.25 63.14
CA ASN A 140 -28.87 31.56 64.34
C ASN A 140 -28.10 32.05 65.58
N GLU A 141 -26.79 32.21 65.47
CA GLU A 141 -25.95 32.72 66.57
C GLU A 141 -26.33 34.14 66.99
N ILE A 142 -26.57 35.04 66.02
CA ILE A 142 -27.07 36.40 66.31
C ILE A 142 -28.44 36.34 66.99
N LEU A 143 -29.34 35.48 66.53
CA LEU A 143 -30.68 35.31 67.11
C LEU A 143 -30.58 34.82 68.57
N THR A 144 -29.76 33.82 68.84
CA THR A 144 -29.51 33.31 70.21
C THR A 144 -28.90 34.39 71.11
N GLN A 145 -27.97 35.21 70.61
CA GLN A 145 -27.42 36.33 71.39
C GLN A 145 -28.48 37.38 71.74
N LEU A 146 -29.38 37.70 70.82
CA LEU A 146 -30.47 38.63 71.07
C LEU A 146 -31.51 38.07 72.05
N GLU A 147 -31.82 36.77 71.94
CA GLU A 147 -32.73 36.07 72.85
C GLU A 147 -32.17 36.03 74.28
N THR A 148 -30.90 35.63 74.43
CA THR A 148 -30.23 35.61 75.75
C THR A 148 -30.10 37.00 76.37
N ALA A 149 -29.75 38.02 75.58
CA ALA A 149 -29.74 39.41 76.07
C ALA A 149 -31.13 39.90 76.51
N ARG A 150 -32.20 39.38 75.89
CA ARG A 150 -33.58 39.69 76.26
C ARG A 150 -34.03 38.96 77.52
N GLU A 151 -33.62 37.71 77.72
CA GLU A 151 -33.90 36.97 78.96
C GLU A 151 -33.08 37.48 80.17
N VAL A 152 -31.87 38.01 79.93
CA VAL A 152 -31.00 38.54 81.01
C VAL A 152 -31.42 39.94 81.48
N LYS A 153 -32.27 40.67 80.75
CA LYS A 153 -32.93 41.86 81.32
C LYS A 153 -33.96 41.37 82.34
N PRO A 154 -33.72 41.52 83.67
CA PRO A 154 -34.74 41.20 84.64
C PRO A 154 -35.89 42.15 84.36
N ALA A 155 -37.13 41.63 84.45
CA ALA A 155 -38.27 42.46 84.75
C ALA A 155 -37.97 43.14 86.10
N VAL A 156 -37.35 44.32 86.06
CA VAL A 156 -37.21 45.18 87.22
C VAL A 156 -38.57 45.83 87.38
N GLU A 157 -39.27 45.37 88.42
CA GLU A 157 -40.48 45.96 89.02
C GLU A 157 -40.34 47.46 89.29
#